data_AF-A0A846G9D4-F1
#
_entry.id   AF-A0A846G9D4-F1
#
_cell.length_a   1.000
_cell.length_b   1.000
_cell.length_c   1.000
_cell.angle_alpha   90.00
_cell.angle_beta   90.00
_cell.angle_gamma   90.00
#
_symmetry.space_group_name_H-M   'P 1'
#
loop_
_entity.id
_entity.type
_entity.pdbx_description
1 polymer ?
#
loop_
_entity_poly.entity_id
_entity_poly.type
_entity_poly.pdbx_seq_one_letter_code
_entity_poly.pdbx_strand_id
1 'polypeptide(L)' 'MTIIGTREAAFLLGICCQRVRVLLSQGRIKGAYKHKGFWQIPLYGQMPVVIPGTRGPKGM' A
#
# COMPACT_ATOMS: atom_id res chain seq x y z
N MET A 1 -1.36 -14.03 -9.38
CA MET A 1 -1.12 -12.68 -8.78
C MET A 1 -2.19 -12.48 -7.73
N THR A 2 -1.82 -12.47 -6.45
CA THR A 2 -2.79 -12.39 -5.36
C THR A 2 -3.14 -10.93 -5.10
N ILE A 3 -4.43 -10.63 -5.10
CA ILE A 3 -4.96 -9.30 -4.81
C ILE A 3 -5.58 -9.34 -3.43
N ILE A 4 -5.21 -8.38 -2.60
CA ILE A 4 -5.71 -8.25 -1.24
C ILE A 4 -6.41 -6.91 -1.05
N GLY A 5 -7.26 -6.85 -0.03
CA GLY A 5 -7.91 -5.64 0.42
C GLY A 5 -7.04 -4.83 1.39
N THR A 6 -7.59 -3.70 1.81
CA THR A 6 -6.92 -2.76 2.73
C THR A 6 -6.63 -3.38 4.11
N ARG A 7 -7.48 -4.28 4.61
CA ARG A 7 -7.33 -4.91 5.91
C ARG A 7 -6.15 -5.88 5.94
N GLU A 8 -6.05 -6.75 4.94
CA GLU A 8 -4.92 -7.69 4.85
C GLU A 8 -3.62 -6.93 4.59
N ALA A 9 -3.66 -5.87 3.77
CA ALA A 9 -2.48 -5.04 3.53
C ALA A 9 -1.99 -4.35 4.80
N ALA A 10 -2.92 -3.87 5.65
CA ALA A 10 -2.60 -3.29 6.95
C ALA A 10 -1.91 -4.30 7.87
N PHE A 11 -2.43 -5.54 7.92
CA PHE A 11 -1.85 -6.62 8.71
C PHE A 11 -0.42 -6.97 8.24
N LEU A 12 -0.22 -7.12 6.92
CA LEU A 12 1.10 -7.44 6.35
C LEU A 12 2.13 -6.31 6.52
N LEU A 13 1.69 -5.05 6.43
CA LEU A 13 2.58 -3.89 6.58
C LEU A 13 2.81 -3.49 8.05
N GLY A 14 2.07 -4.08 8.99
CA GLY A 14 2.15 -3.70 10.41
C GLY A 14 1.71 -2.26 10.69
N ILE A 15 0.82 -1.69 9.86
CA ILE A 15 0.34 -0.30 9.98
C ILE A 15 -1.18 -0.26 10.05
N CYS A 16 -1.73 0.82 10.60
CA CYS A 16 -3.18 0.97 10.67
C CYS A 16 -3.83 1.11 9.28
N CYS A 17 -5.08 0.63 9.14
CA CYS A 17 -5.85 0.73 7.90
C CYS A 17 -5.95 2.17 7.36
N GLN A 18 -6.02 3.16 8.25
CA GLN A 18 -6.03 4.57 7.86
C GLN A 18 -4.73 4.98 7.16
N ARG A 19 -3.57 4.53 7.66
CA ARG A 19 -2.29 4.80 7.01
C ARG A 19 -2.20 4.14 5.63
N VAL A 20 -2.71 2.91 5.49
CA VAL A 20 -2.80 2.25 4.17
C VAL A 20 -3.63 3.09 3.20
N ARG A 21 -4.80 3.59 3.61
CA ARG A 21 -5.64 4.48 2.79
C ARG A 21 -4.92 5.76 2.37
N VAL A 22 -4.14 6.36 3.26
CA VAL A 22 -3.30 7.53 2.95
C VAL A 22 -2.22 7.18 1.91
N LEU A 23 -1.58 6.01 2.03
CA LEU A 23 -0.59 5.58 1.03
C LEU A 23 -1.24 5.30 -0.32
N LEU A 24 -2.44 4.71 -0.33
CA LEU A 24 -3.22 4.46 -1.54
C LEU A 24 -3.65 5.77 -2.21
N SER A 25 -4.13 6.75 -1.45
CA SER A 25 -4.50 8.06 -2.00
C SER A 25 -3.29 8.85 -2.51
N GLN A 26 -2.11 8.62 -1.95
CA GLN A 26 -0.84 9.18 -2.42
C GLN A 26 -0.24 8.41 -3.62
N GLY A 27 -0.85 7.30 -4.07
CA GLY A 27 -0.29 6.47 -5.14
C GLY A 27 1.00 5.74 -4.75
N ARG A 28 1.23 5.56 -3.44
CA ARG A 28 2.48 5.01 -2.89
C ARG A 28 2.45 3.51 -2.66
N ILE A 29 1.41 2.81 -3.07
CA ILE A 29 1.38 1.35 -3.07
C ILE A 29 1.43 0.90 -4.52
N LYS A 30 2.48 0.14 -4.86
CA LYS A 30 2.77 -0.25 -6.24
C LYS A 30 1.61 -1.07 -6.81
N GLY A 31 1.12 -0.68 -7.99
CA GLY A 31 0.08 -1.41 -8.72
C GLY A 31 -1.29 -1.44 -8.03
N ALA A 32 -1.53 -0.67 -6.98
CA ALA A 32 -2.83 -0.61 -6.34
C ALA A 32 -3.82 0.22 -7.17
N TYR A 33 -5.05 -0.27 -7.29
CA TYR A 33 -6.11 0.39 -8.06
C TYR A 33 -7.47 0.24 -7.39
N LYS A 34 -8.44 1.10 -7.74
CA LYS A 34 -9.82 0.98 -7.27
C LYS A 34 -10.64 0.12 -8.23
N HIS A 35 -11.36 -0.85 -7.69
CA HIS A 35 -12.36 -1.63 -8.42
C HIS A 35 -13.65 -1.70 -7.62
N LYS A 36 -14.77 -1.27 -8.22
CA LYS A 36 -16.11 -1.27 -7.59
C LYS A 36 -16.14 -0.63 -6.19
N GLY A 37 -15.37 0.45 -5.98
CA GLY A 37 -15.29 1.17 -4.71
C GLY A 37 -14.29 0.62 -3.70
N PHE A 38 -13.70 -0.55 -3.93
CA PHE A 38 -12.69 -1.16 -3.07
C PHE A 38 -11.29 -1.00 -3.65
N TRP A 39 -10.30 -0.91 -2.76
CA TRP A 39 -8.89 -0.91 -3.17
C TRP A 39 -8.42 -2.34 -3.36
N GLN A 40 -7.92 -2.61 -4.57
CA GLN A 40 -7.25 -3.84 -4.94
C GLN A 40 -5.75 -3.59 -4.86
N ILE A 41 -5.08 -4.35 -3.99
CA ILE A 41 -3.65 -4.21 -3.73
C ILE A 41 -2.96 -5.49 -4.19
N PRO A 42 -2.11 -5.45 -5.24
CA PRO A 42 -1.36 -6.62 -5.66
C PRO A 42 -0.22 -6.90 -4.69
N LEU A 43 -0.04 -8.19 -4.38
CA LEU A 43 1.16 -8.66 -3.69
C LEU A 43 2.28 -8.92 -4.69
N TYR A 44 3.47 -8.41 -4.38
CA TYR A 44 4.69 -8.75 -5.10
C TYR A 44 5.44 -9.79 -4.26
N GLY A 45 5.23 -11.07 -4.58
CA GLY A 45 5.63 -12.17 -3.71
C GLY A 45 4.63 -12.34 -2.58
N GLN A 46 5.03 -12.03 -1.34
CA GLN A 46 4.19 -12.19 -0.14
C GLN A 46 3.83 -10.86 0.54
N MET A 47 4.37 -9.72 0.06
CA MET A 47 4.21 -8.43 0.73
C MET A 47 3.84 -7.32 -0.25
N PRO A 48 2.95 -6.39 0.12
CA PRO A 48 2.67 -5.21 -0.70
C PRO A 48 3.86 -4.24 -0.63
N VAL A 49 4.20 -3.66 -1.78
CA VAL A 49 5.37 -2.77 -1.90
C VAL A 49 4.94 -1.32 -1.73
N VAL A 50 5.44 -0.68 -0.68
CA VAL A 50 5.23 0.76 -0.42
C VAL A 50 6.40 1.55 -0.99
N ILE A 51 6.09 2.53 -1.83
CA ILE A 51 7.05 3.46 -2.42
C ILE A 51 7.40 4.51 -1.35
N PRO A 52 8.70 4.72 -1.02
CA PRO A 52 9.11 5.73 -0.06
C PRO A 52 8.70 7.13 -0.52
N GLY A 53 8.46 8.02 0.44
CA GLY A 53 8.14 9.40 0.13
C GLY A 53 9.39 10.15 -0.32
N THR A 54 9.20 11.23 -1.06
CA THR A 54 10.29 12.10 -1.54
C THR A 54 10.77 13.10 -0.49
N ARG A 55 10.09 13.21 0.66
CA ARG A 55 10.41 14.17 1.72
C ARG A 55 11.22 13.53 2.85
N GLY A 56 12.27 14.23 3.25
CA GLY A 56 13.25 13.85 4.27
C GLY A 56 14.65 13.79 3.66
N PRO A 57 15.71 14.15 4.39
CA PRO A 57 17.07 13.90 3.91
C PRO A 57 17.18 12.38 3.63
N LYS A 58 17.57 12.02 2.40
CA LYS A 58 18.25 10.72 2.20
C LYS A 58 19.42 10.79 3.17
N GLY A 59 19.45 9.89 4.15
CA GLY A 59 20.33 9.98 5.31
C GLY A 59 21.70 10.54 4.96
N MET A 60 22.17 11.48 5.80
CA MET A 60 23.57 11.93 5.77
C MET A 60 24.51 10.73 5.75
#